data_AF-A0A1G4K287-F1
#
_entry.id   AF-A0A1G4K287-F1
#
_cell.length_a   1.000
_cell.length_b   1.000
_cell.length_c   1.000
_cell.angle_alpha   90.00
_cell.angle_beta   90.00
_cell.angle_gamma   90.00
#
_symmetry.space_group_name_H-M   'P 1'
#
loop_
_entity.id
_entity.type
_entity.pdbx_description
1 polymer ?
#
loop_
_entity_poly.entity_id
_entity_poly.type
_entity_poly.pdbx_seq_one_letter_code
_entity_poly.pdbx_strand_id
1 'polypeptide(L)'
;MGVILSCCFNRGNNAENESLLQNGQNGYGSGALNDYDAAQRQLEEEEQKMIAREQELTQIVNNTNDKLIDISMMSNSGIVVQRHDLSDLSNTTEHSSEENASTDKKKAVLLQSVDPAVIDASQRERCKQLFNEFFDSLQEQLQVKPAGKLIVSL
;
A
#
# COMPACT_ATOMS: atom_id res chain seq x y z
N MET A 1 1.47 -40.15 -7.55
CA MET A 1 0.85 -41.21 -6.73
C MET A 1 1.95 -41.88 -5.91
N GLY A 2 2.34 -41.28 -4.79
CA GLY A 2 3.30 -41.86 -3.85
C GLY A 2 2.57 -42.11 -2.54
N VAL A 3 2.36 -43.39 -2.21
CA VAL A 3 1.68 -43.85 -1.00
C VAL A 3 2.72 -43.97 0.11
N ILE A 4 2.52 -43.23 1.20
CA ILE A 4 3.28 -43.38 2.44
C ILE A 4 2.45 -44.28 3.34
N LEU A 5 2.90 -45.51 3.54
CA LEU A 5 2.35 -46.43 4.54
C LEU A 5 3.47 -46.98 5.43
N SER A 6 3.37 -46.57 6.70
CA SER A 6 3.56 -47.38 7.91
C SER A 6 4.98 -47.63 8.45
N CYS A 7 5.19 -47.13 9.68
CA CYS A 7 5.62 -47.84 10.90
C CYS A 7 6.12 -46.75 11.87
N CYS A 8 5.40 -46.35 12.92
CA CYS A 8 5.24 -47.15 14.14
C CYS A 8 3.98 -46.75 14.92
N PHE A 9 2.96 -47.63 14.87
CA PHE A 9 1.91 -47.70 15.87
C PHE A 9 2.29 -48.84 16.83
N ASN A 10 2.96 -48.55 17.95
CA ASN A 10 2.65 -49.22 19.22
C ASN A 10 3.37 -48.56 20.42
N ARG A 11 2.54 -48.12 21.37
CA ARG A 11 2.71 -48.27 22.83
C ARG A 11 3.93 -47.63 23.52
N GLY A 12 3.62 -46.53 24.20
CA GLY A 12 4.11 -46.28 25.55
C GLY A 12 5.33 -45.39 25.64
N ASN A 13 5.12 -44.08 25.68
CA ASN A 13 5.57 -43.29 26.83
C ASN A 13 5.04 -41.86 26.74
N ASN A 14 4.45 -41.44 27.84
CA ASN A 14 3.91 -40.11 28.12
C ASN A 14 5.04 -39.07 28.19
N ALA A 15 5.71 -38.78 27.06
CA ALA A 15 6.81 -37.82 27.04
C ALA A 15 6.35 -36.34 27.03
N GLU A 16 5.05 -36.08 26.90
CA GLU A 16 4.52 -34.70 26.84
C GLU A 16 3.89 -34.23 28.17
N ASN A 17 3.86 -35.11 29.19
CA ASN A 17 3.41 -34.78 30.54
C ASN A 17 4.54 -34.77 31.59
N GLU A 18 5.80 -35.03 31.21
CA GLU A 18 6.90 -35.19 32.17
C GLU A 18 7.63 -33.88 32.53
N SER A 19 7.53 -32.85 31.67
CA SER A 19 8.13 -31.53 31.95
C SER A 19 7.46 -30.78 33.11
N LEU A 20 6.20 -31.11 33.43
CA LEU A 20 5.50 -30.58 34.61
C LEU A 20 5.88 -31.32 35.91
N LEU A 21 6.40 -32.55 35.79
CA LEU A 21 6.82 -33.36 36.95
C LEU A 21 8.29 -33.11 37.33
N GLN A 22 9.11 -32.65 36.38
CA GLN A 22 10.55 -32.47 36.60
C GLN A 22 10.91 -31.23 37.44
N ASN A 23 10.04 -30.21 37.48
CA ASN A 23 10.25 -29.03 38.34
C ASN A 23 9.72 -29.22 39.78
N GLY A 24 9.05 -30.33 40.09
CA GLY A 24 8.48 -30.59 41.42
C GLY A 24 9.40 -31.28 42.43
N GLN A 25 10.60 -31.73 42.03
CA GLN A 25 11.48 -32.53 42.90
C GLN A 25 12.72 -31.80 43.46
N ASN A 26 12.98 -30.55 43.06
CA ASN A 26 14.07 -29.75 43.62
C ASN A 26 13.53 -28.72 44.63
N GLY A 27 13.29 -29.12 45.88
CA GLY A 27 13.13 -28.12 46.97
C GLY A 27 12.15 -28.45 48.10
N TYR A 28 12.18 -29.65 48.68
CA TYR A 28 11.51 -29.86 49.97
C TYR A 28 12.35 -29.24 51.11
N GLY A 29 12.03 -28.00 51.47
CA GLY A 29 12.47 -27.40 52.73
C GLY A 29 12.63 -25.88 52.67
N SER A 30 11.74 -25.16 53.37
CA SER A 30 11.82 -23.72 53.68
C SER A 30 11.31 -22.74 52.60
N GLY A 31 9.99 -22.67 52.40
CA GLY A 31 9.40 -21.63 51.54
C GLY A 31 7.88 -21.62 51.33
N ALA A 32 7.07 -22.30 52.15
CA ALA A 32 5.66 -22.57 51.85
C ALA A 32 4.73 -21.34 51.78
N LEU A 33 5.17 -20.14 52.17
CA LEU A 33 4.40 -18.91 52.00
C LEU A 33 4.76 -18.12 50.72
N ASN A 34 5.95 -18.36 50.15
CA ASN A 34 6.44 -17.63 48.97
C ASN A 34 6.13 -18.36 47.65
N ASP A 35 6.02 -19.69 47.66
CA ASP A 35 5.71 -20.48 46.45
C ASP A 35 4.26 -20.33 45.96
N TYR A 36 3.32 -20.13 46.89
CA TYR A 36 1.91 -19.90 46.53
C TYR A 36 1.73 -18.55 45.83
N ASP A 37 2.47 -17.53 46.30
CA ASP A 37 2.48 -16.18 45.73
C ASP A 37 3.23 -16.15 44.37
N ALA A 38 4.28 -16.97 44.23
CA ALA A 38 5.02 -17.13 42.98
C ALA A 38 4.21 -17.88 41.89
N ALA A 39 3.48 -18.93 42.27
CA ALA A 39 2.60 -19.66 41.36
C ALA A 39 1.41 -18.80 40.92
N GLN A 40 0.84 -18.00 41.83
CA GLN A 40 -0.24 -17.07 41.50
C GLN A 40 0.23 -15.95 40.57
N ARG A 41 1.45 -15.42 40.77
CA ARG A 41 2.03 -14.41 39.89
C ARG A 41 2.33 -14.95 38.49
N GLN A 42 2.77 -16.20 38.36
CA GLN A 42 2.93 -16.85 37.05
C GLN A 42 1.60 -17.00 36.31
N LEU A 43 0.53 -17.33 37.04
CA LEU A 43 -0.82 -17.48 36.45
C LEU A 43 -1.36 -16.13 35.94
N GLU A 44 -1.13 -15.05 36.68
CA GLU A 44 -1.48 -13.68 36.26
C GLU A 44 -0.66 -13.21 35.04
N GLU A 45 0.64 -13.55 34.97
CA GLU A 45 1.49 -13.25 33.81
C GLU A 45 1.04 -14.03 32.55
N GLU A 46 0.64 -15.29 32.72
CA GLU A 46 0.09 -16.10 31.62
C GLU A 46 -1.25 -15.56 31.13
N GLU A 47 -2.13 -15.10 32.03
CA GLU A 47 -3.41 -14.48 31.68
C GLU A 47 -3.19 -13.19 30.89
N GLN A 48 -2.28 -12.31 31.34
CA GLN A 48 -1.92 -11.08 30.63
C GLN A 48 -1.33 -11.37 29.25
N LYS A 49 -0.49 -12.40 29.13
CA LYS A 49 0.09 -12.83 27.86
C LYS A 49 -0.97 -13.34 26.90
N MET A 50 -1.99 -14.06 27.39
CA MET A 50 -3.11 -14.51 26.56
C MET A 50 -3.95 -13.33 26.07
N ILE A 51 -4.25 -12.35 26.92
CA ILE A 51 -5.00 -11.14 26.55
C ILE A 51 -4.24 -10.32 25.50
N ALA A 52 -2.93 -10.15 25.67
CA ALA A 52 -2.11 -9.42 24.69
C ALA A 52 -2.11 -10.11 23.33
N ARG A 53 -2.03 -11.44 23.31
CA ARG A 53 -2.09 -12.23 22.07
C ARG A 53 -3.46 -12.16 21.41
N GLU A 54 -4.54 -12.15 22.19
CA GLU A 54 -5.90 -11.98 21.67
C GLU A 54 -6.08 -10.61 21.00
N GLN A 55 -5.54 -9.56 21.61
CA GLN A 55 -5.54 -8.21 21.03
C GLN A 55 -4.73 -8.15 19.73
N GLU A 56 -3.55 -8.78 19.69
CA GLU A 56 -2.73 -8.86 18.48
C GLU A 56 -3.48 -9.57 17.34
N LEU A 57 -4.09 -10.72 17.63
CA LEU A 57 -4.87 -11.47 16.64
C LEU A 57 -6.07 -10.67 16.15
N THR A 58 -6.73 -9.94 17.05
CA THR A 58 -7.84 -9.04 16.69
C THR A 58 -7.36 -7.93 15.76
N GLN A 59 -6.20 -7.33 16.04
CA GLN A 59 -5.61 -6.31 15.19
C GLN A 59 -5.24 -6.86 13.81
N ILE A 60 -4.70 -8.08 13.74
CA ILE A 60 -4.38 -8.74 12.47
C ILE A 60 -5.64 -8.96 11.64
N VAL A 61 -6.72 -9.47 12.25
CA VAL A 61 -7.99 -9.68 11.55
C VAL A 61 -8.56 -8.36 11.04
N ASN A 62 -8.58 -7.32 11.87
CA ASN A 62 -9.07 -6.00 11.47
C ASN A 62 -8.25 -5.38 10.32
N ASN A 63 -6.92 -5.40 10.44
CA ASN A 63 -6.02 -4.90 9.39
C ASN A 63 -6.14 -5.70 8.08
N THR A 64 -6.41 -7.00 8.18
CA THR A 64 -6.59 -7.85 7.00
C THR A 64 -7.91 -7.52 6.33
N ASN A 65 -9.01 -7.43 7.09
CA ASN A 65 -10.34 -7.12 6.56
C ASN A 65 -10.41 -5.75 5.88
N ASP A 66 -9.71 -4.74 6.42
CA ASP A 66 -9.67 -3.39 5.83
C ASP A 66 -8.87 -3.33 4.52
N LYS A 67 -7.84 -4.18 4.38
CA LYS A 67 -6.98 -4.22 3.17
C LYS A 67 -7.52 -5.11 2.06
N LEU A 68 -8.59 -5.89 2.32
CA LEU A 68 -9.19 -6.73 1.29
C LEU A 68 -9.93 -5.85 0.26
N ILE A 69 -9.56 -6.01 -1.00
CA ILE A 69 -10.18 -5.32 -2.12
C ILE A 69 -11.16 -6.28 -2.80
N ASP A 70 -12.44 -5.94 -2.78
CA ASP A 70 -13.46 -6.65 -3.55
C ASP A 70 -13.39 -6.26 -5.03
N ILE A 71 -13.64 -7.22 -5.92
CA ILE A 71 -13.69 -7.01 -7.37
C ILE A 71 -14.81 -6.03 -7.77
N SER A 72 -15.86 -5.94 -6.94
CA SER A 72 -16.91 -4.93 -7.09
C SER A 72 -16.38 -3.51 -6.90
N MET A 73 -15.44 -3.33 -5.96
CA MET A 73 -14.77 -2.04 -5.76
C MET A 73 -13.88 -1.71 -6.95
N MET A 74 -13.23 -2.70 -7.59
CA MET A 74 -12.42 -2.46 -8.81
C MET A 74 -13.25 -1.95 -9.99
N SER A 75 -14.47 -2.46 -10.15
CA SER A 75 -15.32 -2.13 -11.31
C SER A 75 -15.89 -0.71 -11.24
N ASN A 76 -16.15 -0.20 -10.03
CA ASN A 76 -16.74 1.11 -9.79
C ASN A 76 -15.83 2.07 -9.02
N SER A 77 -14.51 1.80 -8.98
CA SER A 77 -13.60 2.45 -8.03
C SER A 77 -13.46 3.96 -8.21
N GLY A 78 -13.84 4.54 -9.35
CA GLY A 78 -13.63 5.96 -9.66
C GLY A 78 -12.15 6.40 -9.65
N ILE A 79 -11.20 5.50 -9.39
CA ILE A 79 -9.76 5.78 -9.33
C ILE A 79 -9.24 6.13 -10.73
N VAL A 80 -9.70 5.40 -11.75
CA VAL A 80 -9.35 5.68 -13.15
C VAL A 80 -10.31 6.74 -13.68
N VAL A 81 -9.93 8.01 -13.53
CA VAL A 81 -10.64 9.14 -14.12
C VAL A 81 -9.94 9.52 -15.42
N GLN A 82 -10.71 9.78 -16.47
CA GLN A 82 -10.19 10.42 -17.67
C GLN A 82 -9.83 11.86 -17.34
N ARG A 83 -8.53 12.10 -17.10
CA ARG A 83 -8.00 13.43 -16.84
C ARG A 83 -7.48 14.07 -18.11
N HIS A 84 -7.72 15.37 -18.22
CA HIS A 84 -7.11 16.22 -19.22
C HIS A 84 -6.26 17.26 -18.49
N ASP A 85 -5.10 17.62 -19.03
CA ASP A 85 -4.17 18.54 -18.35
C ASP A 85 -4.81 19.90 -17.97
N LEU A 86 -5.86 20.31 -18.70
CA LEU A 86 -6.64 21.53 -18.41
C LEU A 86 -7.58 21.39 -17.20
N SER A 87 -8.09 20.19 -16.88
CA SER A 87 -8.98 19.97 -15.73
C SER A 87 -8.23 19.97 -14.40
N ASP A 88 -6.94 19.62 -14.41
CA ASP A 88 -6.11 19.66 -13.21
C ASP A 88 -5.69 21.09 -12.86
N LEU A 89 -5.50 21.97 -13.86
CA LEU A 89 -5.21 23.38 -13.63
C LEU A 89 -6.36 24.13 -12.94
N SER A 90 -7.61 23.91 -13.34
CA SER A 90 -8.76 24.59 -12.72
C SER A 90 -8.92 24.25 -11.24
N ASN A 91 -8.65 22.99 -10.87
CA ASN A 91 -8.81 22.51 -9.50
C ASN A 91 -7.74 23.05 -8.54
N THR A 92 -6.55 23.39 -9.06
CA THR A 92 -5.48 24.00 -8.23
C THR A 92 -5.78 25.44 -7.80
N THR A 93 -6.55 26.19 -8.58
CA THR A 93 -6.93 27.58 -8.28
C THR A 93 -7.97 27.72 -7.16
N GLU A 94 -8.79 26.69 -6.94
CA GLU A 94 -9.85 26.74 -5.93
C GLU A 94 -9.32 26.46 -4.51
N HIS A 95 -8.27 25.65 -4.37
CA HIS A 95 -7.71 25.29 -3.06
C HIS A 95 -6.64 26.24 -2.52
N SER A 96 -6.13 27.18 -3.31
CA SER A 96 -5.15 28.18 -2.86
C SER A 96 -5.77 29.52 -2.39
N SER A 97 -7.10 29.60 -2.31
CA SER A 97 -7.84 30.86 -2.15
C SER A 97 -8.60 30.96 -0.81
N GLU A 98 -8.21 30.20 0.21
CA GLU A 98 -8.70 30.36 1.57
C GLU A 98 -7.59 30.95 2.45
N GLU A 99 -7.30 32.23 2.26
CA GLU A 99 -6.88 33.15 3.33
C GLU A 99 -6.63 34.53 2.73
N ASN A 100 -7.55 35.45 3.03
CA ASN A 100 -7.44 36.91 2.85
C ASN A 100 -7.48 37.46 1.41
N ALA A 101 -8.67 37.83 0.91
CA ALA A 101 -8.84 39.08 0.14
C ALA A 101 -10.30 39.42 -0.12
N SER A 102 -10.70 40.54 0.49
CA SER A 102 -11.55 41.59 -0.10
C SER A 102 -11.89 41.45 -1.58
N THR A 103 -13.19 41.63 -1.86
CA THR A 103 -13.80 41.98 -3.14
C THR A 103 -12.86 42.71 -4.09
N ASP A 104 -12.24 41.96 -5.00
CA ASP A 104 -11.77 42.53 -6.26
C ASP A 104 -11.92 41.45 -7.32
N LYS A 105 -13.05 41.47 -8.01
CA LYS A 105 -13.31 40.66 -9.21
C LYS A 105 -12.37 41.14 -10.30
N LYS A 106 -11.10 40.79 -10.22
CA LYS A 106 -10.17 40.85 -11.35
C LYS A 106 -10.68 39.88 -12.39
N LYS A 107 -11.51 40.44 -13.29
CA LYS A 107 -11.92 39.83 -14.55
C LYS A 107 -10.69 39.16 -15.14
N ALA A 108 -10.71 37.84 -15.26
CA ALA A 108 -9.64 37.10 -15.93
C ALA A 108 -9.36 37.80 -17.26
N VAL A 109 -8.14 38.31 -17.42
CA VAL A 109 -7.70 38.91 -18.68
C VAL A 109 -7.58 37.75 -19.66
N LEU A 110 -8.67 37.49 -20.38
CA LEU A 110 -8.70 36.53 -21.46
C LEU A 110 -7.79 37.05 -22.58
N LEU A 111 -7.05 36.13 -23.19
CA LEU A 111 -6.19 36.47 -24.33
C LEU A 111 -7.02 37.17 -25.41
N GLN A 112 -6.55 38.34 -25.85
CA GLN A 112 -7.16 39.08 -26.94
C GLN A 112 -6.57 38.60 -28.26
N SER A 113 -7.43 38.25 -29.23
CA SER A 113 -6.98 37.85 -30.56
C SER A 113 -6.29 39.02 -31.27
N VAL A 114 -5.12 38.77 -31.85
CA VAL A 114 -4.39 39.73 -32.70
C VAL A 114 -4.45 39.26 -34.15
N ASP A 115 -4.51 40.20 -35.09
CA ASP A 115 -4.58 39.90 -36.52
C ASP A 115 -3.32 39.16 -37.01
N PRO A 116 -3.45 38.12 -37.85
CA PRO A 116 -2.32 37.31 -38.32
C PRO A 116 -1.37 38.05 -39.28
N ALA A 117 -1.78 39.23 -39.76
CA ALA A 117 -0.95 40.12 -40.57
C ALA A 117 0.10 40.90 -39.75
N VAL A 118 -0.06 40.95 -38.43
CA VAL A 118 0.89 41.61 -37.51
C VAL A 118 2.13 40.73 -37.28
N ILE A 119 2.01 39.42 -37.49
CA ILE A 119 3.09 38.46 -37.29
C ILE A 119 3.94 38.40 -38.55
N ASP A 120 5.22 38.70 -38.39
CA ASP A 120 6.18 38.66 -39.49
C ASP A 120 6.37 37.22 -40.03
N ALA A 121 6.61 37.11 -41.34
CA ALA A 121 6.79 35.83 -42.01
C ALA A 121 7.99 35.06 -41.43
N SER A 122 9.06 35.77 -41.06
CA SER A 122 10.25 35.17 -40.46
C SER A 122 9.96 34.53 -39.09
N GLN A 123 9.11 35.17 -38.28
CA GLN A 123 8.69 34.65 -36.98
C GLN A 123 7.81 33.40 -37.13
N ARG A 124 6.91 33.41 -38.11
CA ARG A 124 6.06 32.25 -38.43
C ARG A 124 6.90 31.05 -38.85
N GLU A 125 7.94 31.27 -39.66
CA GLU A 125 8.84 30.20 -40.10
C GLU A 125 9.66 29.64 -38.93
N ARG A 126 10.18 30.50 -38.05
CA ARG A 126 10.87 30.07 -36.83
C ARG A 126 9.98 29.26 -35.89
N CYS A 127 8.72 29.66 -35.69
CA CYS A 127 7.78 28.89 -34.89
C CYS A 127 7.51 27.50 -35.50
N LYS A 128 7.42 27.39 -36.82
CA LYS A 128 7.28 26.10 -37.50
C LYS A 128 8.52 25.21 -37.30
N GLN A 129 9.71 25.79 -37.40
CA GLN A 129 10.96 25.07 -37.18
C GLN A 129 11.03 24.52 -35.75
N LEU A 130 10.76 25.36 -34.75
CA LEU A 130 10.72 24.93 -33.34
C LEU A 130 9.68 23.84 -33.07
N PHE A 131 8.50 23.98 -33.67
CA PHE A 131 7.45 22.98 -33.55
C PHE A 131 7.94 21.63 -34.10
N ASN A 132 8.48 21.61 -35.31
CA ASN A 132 8.96 20.37 -35.92
C ASN A 132 10.12 19.76 -35.12
N GLU A 133 11.11 20.56 -34.73
CA GLU A 133 12.26 20.09 -33.95
C GLU A 133 11.82 19.46 -32.62
N PHE A 134 10.88 20.10 -31.92
CA PHE A 134 10.35 19.59 -30.66
C PHE A 134 9.63 18.26 -30.85
N PHE A 135 8.73 18.16 -31.83
CA PHE A 135 7.94 16.93 -32.05
C PHE A 135 8.78 15.79 -32.63
N ASP A 136 9.77 16.09 -33.48
CA ASP A 136 10.71 15.10 -34.00
C ASP A 136 11.56 14.53 -32.86
N SER A 137 12.08 15.40 -31.98
CA SER A 137 12.80 14.97 -30.77
C SER A 137 11.93 14.15 -29.83
N LEU A 138 10.67 14.54 -29.62
CA LEU A 138 9.74 13.84 -28.75
C LEU A 138 9.40 12.45 -29.30
N GLN A 139 9.24 12.34 -30.62
CA GLN A 139 9.02 11.06 -31.30
C GLN A 139 10.21 10.12 -31.14
N GLU A 140 11.44 10.63 -31.28
CA GLU A 140 12.65 9.83 -31.08
C GLU A 140 12.78 9.34 -29.63
N GLN A 141 12.54 10.23 -28.66
CA GLN A 141 12.65 9.91 -27.23
C GLN A 141 11.61 8.88 -26.75
N LEU A 142 10.38 8.97 -27.29
CA LEU A 142 9.28 8.08 -26.90
C LEU A 142 9.25 6.77 -27.69
N GLN A 143 10.13 6.60 -28.69
CA GLN A 143 10.14 5.39 -29.50
C GLN A 143 10.65 4.18 -28.70
N VAL A 144 9.74 3.27 -28.35
CA VAL A 144 10.10 1.98 -27.74
C VAL A 144 10.35 0.94 -28.84
N LYS A 145 11.61 0.52 -29.01
CA LYS A 145 11.98 -0.55 -29.94
C LYS A 145 11.93 -1.90 -29.23
N PRO A 146 11.08 -2.85 -29.65
CA PRO A 146 11.06 -4.17 -29.03
C PRO A 146 12.37 -4.90 -29.32
N ALA A 147 12.99 -5.48 -28.28
CA ALA A 147 14.27 -6.17 -28.40
C ALA A 147 14.19 -7.50 -29.17
N GLY A 148 12.99 -8.01 -29.43
CA GLY A 148 12.78 -9.28 -30.11
C GLY A 148 11.32 -9.53 -30.46
N LYS A 149 11.02 -10.76 -30.93
CA LYS A 149 9.65 -11.17 -31.25
C LYS A 149 8.85 -11.32 -29.96
N LEU A 150 7.79 -10.53 -29.80
CA LEU A 150 6.87 -10.62 -28.67
C LEU A 150 5.96 -11.86 -28.76
N ILE A 151 5.83 -12.45 -29.95
CA ILE A 151 5.03 -13.64 -30.20
C ILE A 151 5.95 -14.71 -30.77
N VAL A 152 5.93 -15.89 -30.15
CA VAL A 152 6.61 -17.10 -30.63
C VAL A 152 5.53 -18.16 -30.81
N SER A 153 5.35 -18.65 -32.04
CA SER A 153 4.51 -19.82 -32.32
C SER A 153 5.31 -21.09 -32.08
N LEU A 154 4.74 -22.01 -31.29
CA LEU A 154 5.25 -23.37 -31.06
C LEU A 154 4.93 -24.28 -32.26
#